data_AF-A0A1H0Q1I2-F1
#
_entry.id   AF-A0A1H0Q1I2-F1
#
_cell.length_a   1.000
_cell.length_b   1.000
_cell.length_c   1.000
_cell.angle_alpha   90.00
_cell.angle_beta   90.00
_cell.angle_gamma   90.00
#
_symmetry.space_group_name_H-M   'P 1'
#
loop_
_entity.id
_entity.type
_entity.pdbx_description
1 polymer ?
#
loop_
_entity_poly.entity_id
_entity_poly.type
_entity_poly.pdbx_seq_one_letter_code
_entity_poly.pdbx_strand_id
1 'polypeptide(L)'
;MRRRTVLALTLGLAVTAVPAAEAAPTTGVGQVFMVNPVQSSGNQALTDAKDANSAVPASAYATVPLRNLDGSGTLTGRWVNVRAETGNPARADDGRFVYTRNQDEFEQVMAYFWGNEAQEYLQSLGFGSELRPVNAESQDIRTNQWGQDNSYSWDKHDIIRMGKGGVDDAEDGEVIVHEYGHAVHDAQVAGFGTSHEAGSIGEAFGDYLAVTVGLAAAQNYKWPVNAPAACVADWDAVSYTSTEPHCLRRIDTDRKYSDMTNTSVHRDGMIWSRALWDIRNALGAKVADRIIINAQFGFAPDTTFSAAALTTIATADLMYGSGAAATVRAAFAARGIPSV
;
A
#
# COMPACT_ATOMS: atom_id res chain seq x y z
N MET A 1 -40.19 -2.60 68.12
CA MET A 1 -38.79 -3.04 67.95
C MET A 1 -38.26 -2.51 66.62
N ARG A 2 -37.39 -1.49 66.62
CA ARG A 2 -36.72 -0.98 65.41
C ARG A 2 -35.52 -1.89 65.10
N ARG A 3 -35.55 -2.61 63.96
CA ARG A 3 -34.37 -3.32 63.44
C ARG A 3 -33.50 -2.33 62.68
N ARG A 4 -32.26 -2.15 63.14
CA ARG A 4 -31.20 -1.45 62.41
C ARG A 4 -30.55 -2.45 61.45
N THR A 5 -30.62 -2.16 60.15
CA THR A 5 -29.87 -2.90 59.12
C THR A 5 -28.46 -2.31 59.06
N VAL A 6 -27.44 -3.13 59.33
CA VAL A 6 -26.03 -2.77 59.13
C VAL A 6 -25.66 -3.13 57.70
N LEU A 7 -25.29 -2.13 56.91
CA LEU A 7 -24.78 -2.29 55.55
C LEU A 7 -23.27 -2.57 55.64
N ALA A 8 -22.84 -3.79 55.27
CA ALA A 8 -21.44 -4.12 55.15
C ALA A 8 -20.92 -3.61 53.80
N LEU A 9 -20.00 -2.64 53.83
CA LEU A 9 -19.34 -2.09 52.65
C LEU A 9 -18.14 -2.99 52.31
N THR A 10 -18.28 -3.84 51.29
CA THR A 10 -17.13 -4.57 50.72
C THR A 10 -16.40 -3.64 49.75
N LEU A 11 -15.22 -3.14 50.15
CA LEU A 11 -14.28 -2.50 49.22
C LEU A 11 -13.73 -3.59 48.28
N GLY A 12 -14.22 -3.63 47.04
CA GLY A 12 -13.56 -4.36 45.97
C GLY A 12 -12.32 -3.61 45.53
N LEU A 13 -11.14 -4.20 45.73
CA LEU A 13 -9.92 -3.75 45.06
C LEU A 13 -10.08 -3.99 43.55
N ALA A 14 -10.25 -2.93 42.78
CA ALA A 14 -10.11 -2.98 41.34
C ALA A 14 -8.63 -3.19 41.02
N VAL A 15 -8.26 -4.41 40.67
CA VAL A 15 -6.97 -4.71 40.04
C VAL A 15 -7.07 -4.22 38.61
N THR A 16 -6.54 -3.03 38.34
CA THR A 16 -6.29 -2.57 36.97
C THR A 16 -5.25 -3.52 36.37
N ALA A 17 -5.67 -4.37 35.43
CA ALA A 17 -4.75 -5.15 34.63
C ALA A 17 -3.80 -4.19 33.90
N VAL A 18 -2.51 -4.26 34.21
CA VAL A 18 -1.48 -3.61 33.41
C VAL A 18 -1.48 -4.33 32.06
N PRO A 19 -1.59 -3.63 30.91
CA PRO A 19 -1.48 -4.28 29.62
C PRO A 19 -0.14 -5.03 29.56
N ALA A 20 -0.18 -6.28 29.10
CA ALA A 20 1.02 -7.06 28.89
C ALA A 20 1.98 -6.27 27.99
N ALA A 21 3.26 -6.19 28.37
CA ALA A 21 4.27 -5.62 27.50
C ALA A 21 4.23 -6.35 26.16
N GLU A 22 4.11 -5.59 25.06
CA GLU A 22 4.18 -6.12 23.71
C GLU A 22 5.50 -6.91 23.58
N ALA A 23 5.41 -8.16 23.11
CA ALA A 23 6.60 -8.97 22.89
C ALA A 23 7.52 -8.22 21.92
N ALA A 24 8.83 -8.23 22.18
CA ALA A 24 9.77 -7.55 21.30
C ALA A 24 9.64 -8.13 19.88
N PRO A 25 9.50 -7.29 18.84
CA PRO A 25 9.36 -7.77 17.47
C PRO A 25 10.54 -8.68 17.12
N THR A 26 10.20 -9.85 16.60
CA THR A 26 11.14 -10.85 16.10
C THR A 26 11.29 -10.72 14.59
N THR A 27 12.34 -11.32 14.04
CA THR A 27 12.58 -11.36 12.60
C THR A 27 12.59 -12.80 12.13
N GLY A 28 11.78 -13.10 11.12
CA GLY A 28 11.75 -14.37 10.40
C GLY A 28 12.42 -14.23 9.04
N VAL A 29 12.32 -15.25 8.20
CA VAL A 29 12.78 -15.24 6.82
C VAL A 29 11.65 -15.69 5.90
N GLY A 30 11.42 -14.96 4.83
CA GLY A 30 10.37 -15.21 3.85
C GLY A 30 10.92 -15.35 2.44
N GLN A 31 10.20 -16.09 1.59
CA GLN A 31 10.39 -16.08 0.15
C GLN A 31 9.30 -15.23 -0.50
N VAL A 32 9.70 -14.25 -1.31
CA VAL A 32 8.81 -13.27 -1.96
C VAL A 32 9.20 -13.05 -3.41
N PHE A 33 8.30 -12.54 -4.22
CA PHE A 33 8.69 -11.74 -5.37
C PHE A 33 9.11 -10.35 -4.90
N MET A 34 10.29 -9.91 -5.35
CA MET A 34 10.78 -8.55 -5.10
C MET A 34 10.50 -7.71 -6.34
N VAL A 35 9.87 -6.54 -6.13
CA VAL A 35 8.95 -5.88 -7.08
C VAL A 35 7.87 -6.87 -7.56
N ASN A 36 7.92 -7.30 -8.82
CA ASN A 36 7.18 -8.44 -9.33
C ASN A 36 8.03 -9.16 -10.43
N PRO A 37 7.66 -10.37 -10.85
CA PRO A 37 8.43 -11.12 -11.84
C PRO A 37 8.61 -10.44 -13.19
N VAL A 38 7.58 -9.75 -13.70
CA VAL A 38 7.65 -9.02 -14.98
C VAL A 38 8.61 -7.85 -14.85
N GLN A 39 8.49 -7.07 -13.78
CA GLN A 39 9.29 -5.87 -13.59
C GLN A 39 10.77 -6.19 -13.34
N SER A 40 11.06 -7.21 -12.54
CA SER A 40 12.45 -7.60 -12.25
C SER A 40 13.15 -8.26 -13.43
N SER A 41 12.43 -9.05 -14.24
CA SER A 41 13.01 -9.75 -15.39
C SER A 41 12.97 -8.94 -16.69
N GLY A 42 12.02 -8.02 -16.83
CA GLY A 42 11.68 -7.36 -18.10
C GLY A 42 10.96 -8.29 -19.09
N ASN A 43 10.63 -9.52 -18.69
CA ASN A 43 10.01 -10.51 -19.56
C ASN A 43 8.50 -10.32 -19.61
N GLN A 44 8.02 -9.74 -20.70
CA GLN A 44 6.58 -9.55 -20.96
C GLN A 44 5.87 -10.85 -21.37
N ALA A 45 6.60 -11.92 -21.69
CA ALA A 45 6.00 -13.20 -22.09
C ALA A 45 5.66 -14.13 -20.90
N LEU A 46 5.84 -13.67 -19.65
CA LEU A 46 5.39 -14.42 -18.49
C LEU A 46 3.85 -14.49 -18.50
N THR A 47 3.31 -15.63 -18.08
CA THR A 47 1.86 -15.85 -17.96
C THR A 47 1.59 -16.60 -16.67
N ASP A 48 0.43 -16.42 -16.06
CA ASP A 48 0.06 -17.10 -14.81
C ASP A 48 0.24 -18.63 -14.89
N ALA A 49 -0.25 -19.25 -15.96
CA ALA A 49 -0.24 -20.70 -16.15
C ALA A 49 -0.79 -21.52 -14.95
N LYS A 50 -1.81 -20.97 -14.25
CA LYS A 50 -2.51 -21.58 -13.10
C LYS A 50 -1.58 -21.94 -11.96
N ASP A 51 -0.89 -20.93 -11.43
CA ASP A 51 0.03 -21.06 -10.29
C ASP A 51 1.21 -21.99 -10.52
N ALA A 52 1.49 -22.38 -11.77
CA ALA A 52 2.60 -23.27 -12.06
C ALA A 52 3.92 -22.57 -11.71
N ASN A 53 4.72 -23.17 -10.83
CA ASN A 53 6.05 -22.65 -10.48
C ASN A 53 6.96 -22.44 -11.70
N SER A 54 6.78 -23.22 -12.77
CA SER A 54 7.53 -23.09 -14.02
C SER A 54 7.20 -21.83 -14.83
N ALA A 55 6.10 -21.14 -14.51
CA ALA A 55 5.72 -19.89 -15.16
C ALA A 55 6.69 -18.74 -14.87
N VAL A 56 7.34 -18.78 -13.71
CA VAL A 56 8.17 -17.70 -13.20
C VAL A 56 9.59 -18.23 -12.95
N PRO A 57 10.65 -17.53 -13.43
CA PRO A 57 12.02 -17.99 -13.19
C PRO A 57 12.39 -17.90 -11.71
N ALA A 58 13.23 -18.83 -11.24
CA ALA A 58 13.72 -18.83 -9.86
C ALA A 58 14.42 -17.51 -9.46
N SER A 59 14.97 -16.77 -10.44
CA SER A 59 15.59 -15.46 -10.24
C SER A 59 14.61 -14.35 -9.86
N ALA A 60 13.30 -14.56 -9.97
CA ALA A 60 12.28 -13.61 -9.50
C ALA A 60 12.06 -13.70 -7.97
N TYR A 61 12.43 -14.81 -7.35
CA TYR A 61 12.26 -15.03 -5.92
C TYR A 61 13.44 -14.47 -5.12
N ALA A 62 13.14 -13.64 -4.13
CA ALA A 62 14.07 -13.16 -3.13
C ALA A 62 13.82 -13.84 -1.78
N THR A 63 14.89 -14.13 -1.05
CA THR A 63 14.80 -14.50 0.36
C THR A 63 15.08 -13.26 1.20
N VAL A 64 14.09 -12.82 1.99
CA VAL A 64 14.10 -11.54 2.71
C VAL A 64 13.84 -11.74 4.20
N PRO A 65 14.31 -10.83 5.07
CA PRO A 65 13.87 -10.81 6.46
C PRO A 65 12.41 -10.39 6.56
N LEU A 66 11.60 -11.15 7.29
CA LEU A 66 10.24 -10.75 7.69
C LEU A 66 10.34 -10.03 9.03
N ARG A 67 10.34 -8.70 8.97
CA ARG A 67 10.52 -7.82 10.14
C ARG A 67 9.21 -7.64 10.88
N ASN A 68 9.31 -7.24 12.15
CA ASN A 68 8.17 -6.88 13.01
C ASN A 68 7.19 -8.02 13.36
N LEU A 69 7.62 -9.28 13.28
CA LEU A 69 6.80 -10.44 13.68
C LEU A 69 6.63 -10.49 15.20
N ASP A 70 5.47 -10.93 15.68
CA ASP A 70 5.17 -11.03 17.12
C ASP A 70 5.80 -12.26 17.81
N GLY A 71 6.43 -13.16 17.04
CA GLY A 71 7.05 -14.39 17.54
C GLY A 71 6.07 -15.55 17.77
N SER A 72 4.81 -15.42 17.35
CA SER A 72 3.78 -16.48 17.47
C SER A 72 4.00 -17.69 16.56
N GLY A 73 4.94 -17.60 15.61
CA GLY A 73 5.12 -18.56 14.52
C GLY A 73 4.14 -18.38 13.37
N THR A 74 3.32 -17.32 13.38
CA THR A 74 2.42 -16.93 12.27
C THR A 74 2.87 -15.61 11.64
N LEU A 75 2.27 -15.23 10.51
CA LEU A 75 2.47 -13.93 9.87
C LEU A 75 1.64 -12.82 10.54
N THR A 76 1.89 -12.64 11.84
CA THR A 76 1.27 -11.62 12.70
C THR A 76 2.39 -10.75 13.26
N GLY A 77 2.18 -9.43 13.26
CA GLY A 77 3.23 -8.49 13.63
C GLY A 77 2.71 -7.11 13.96
N ARG A 78 3.65 -6.19 14.15
CA ARG A 78 3.36 -4.82 14.60
C ARG A 78 2.49 -4.01 13.62
N TRP A 79 2.75 -4.17 12.33
CA TRP A 79 2.12 -3.37 11.26
C TRP A 79 1.14 -4.17 10.42
N VAL A 80 1.28 -5.49 10.39
CA VAL A 80 0.51 -6.36 9.51
C VAL A 80 0.12 -7.64 10.25
N ASN A 81 -1.14 -8.00 10.08
CA ASN A 81 -1.74 -9.23 10.54
C ASN A 81 -2.33 -9.96 9.34
N VAL A 82 -1.67 -11.02 8.88
CA VAL A 82 -2.23 -11.83 7.79
C VAL A 82 -3.29 -12.78 8.35
N ARG A 83 -4.43 -12.84 7.66
CA ARG A 83 -5.56 -13.70 7.97
C ARG A 83 -5.97 -14.46 6.71
N ALA A 84 -5.60 -15.73 6.60
CA ALA A 84 -6.05 -16.56 5.47
C ALA A 84 -7.58 -16.74 5.51
N GLU A 85 -8.28 -16.41 4.43
CA GLU A 85 -9.73 -16.70 4.31
C GLU A 85 -9.99 -18.10 3.75
N THR A 86 -9.16 -18.57 2.81
CA THR A 86 -9.10 -19.97 2.36
C THR A 86 -7.66 -20.47 2.29
N GLY A 87 -7.47 -21.79 2.16
CA GLY A 87 -6.15 -22.42 2.21
C GLY A 87 -5.62 -22.64 3.63
N ASN A 88 -4.38 -23.09 3.74
CA ASN A 88 -3.70 -23.26 5.02
C ASN A 88 -3.12 -21.92 5.49
N PRO A 89 -3.34 -21.50 6.75
CA PRO A 89 -2.62 -20.37 7.31
C PRO A 89 -1.11 -20.65 7.37
N ALA A 90 -0.30 -19.72 6.89
CA ALA A 90 1.16 -19.83 6.92
C ALA A 90 1.66 -19.88 8.37
N ARG A 91 2.44 -20.91 8.69
CA ARG A 91 3.00 -21.13 10.03
C ARG A 91 4.39 -21.75 9.94
N ALA A 92 5.33 -21.20 10.70
CA ALA A 92 6.70 -21.70 10.80
C ALA A 92 7.22 -21.56 12.24
N ASP A 93 7.46 -22.69 12.91
CA ASP A 93 8.00 -22.69 14.28
C ASP A 93 9.48 -22.28 14.33
N ASP A 94 10.21 -22.41 13.21
CA ASP A 94 11.60 -21.97 13.04
C ASP A 94 11.73 -20.57 12.39
N GLY A 95 10.60 -19.89 12.16
CA GLY A 95 10.52 -18.58 11.53
C GLY A 95 10.85 -18.56 10.04
N ARG A 96 10.87 -19.72 9.35
CA ARG A 96 11.16 -19.82 7.90
C ARG A 96 9.90 -20.04 7.08
N PHE A 97 9.39 -18.96 6.47
CA PHE A 97 8.23 -18.96 5.60
C PHE A 97 8.66 -18.99 4.13
N VAL A 98 9.20 -20.14 3.69
CA VAL A 98 9.72 -20.32 2.33
C VAL A 98 8.75 -21.17 1.53
N TYR A 99 7.96 -20.50 0.69
CA TYR A 99 6.93 -21.09 -0.16
C TYR A 99 7.13 -20.63 -1.60
N THR A 100 6.68 -21.45 -2.55
CA THR A 100 6.60 -21.07 -3.96
C THR A 100 5.16 -20.72 -4.35
N ARG A 101 4.98 -20.00 -5.46
CA ARG A 101 3.66 -19.46 -5.86
C ARG A 101 2.53 -20.48 -5.96
N ASN A 102 2.83 -21.75 -6.24
CA ASN A 102 1.83 -22.83 -6.24
C ASN A 102 1.26 -23.20 -4.84
N GLN A 103 1.55 -22.43 -3.81
CA GLN A 103 1.14 -22.64 -2.42
C GLN A 103 0.46 -21.37 -1.90
N ASP A 104 -0.76 -21.49 -1.37
CA ASP A 104 -1.53 -20.36 -0.80
C ASP A 104 -0.78 -19.60 0.31
N GLU A 105 0.21 -20.22 0.95
CA GLU A 105 1.08 -19.58 1.94
C GLU A 105 2.04 -18.56 1.32
N PHE A 106 2.37 -18.65 0.03
CA PHE A 106 3.24 -17.69 -0.65
C PHE A 106 2.60 -16.30 -0.71
N GLU A 107 1.34 -16.21 -1.13
CA GLU A 107 0.54 -14.98 -1.11
C GLU A 107 0.49 -14.34 0.28
N GLN A 108 0.40 -15.17 1.33
CA GLN A 108 0.40 -14.69 2.71
C GLN A 108 1.75 -14.06 3.08
N VAL A 109 2.87 -14.66 2.67
CA VAL A 109 4.21 -14.09 2.89
C VAL A 109 4.41 -12.79 2.12
N MET A 110 3.92 -12.72 0.88
CA MET A 110 3.91 -11.51 0.06
C MET A 110 3.13 -10.38 0.74
N ALA A 111 1.89 -10.66 1.17
CA ALA A 111 1.05 -9.71 1.89
C ALA A 111 1.72 -9.15 3.15
N TYR A 112 2.31 -10.03 3.97
CA TYR A 112 3.04 -9.61 5.17
C TYR A 112 4.22 -8.71 4.83
N PHE A 113 5.06 -9.14 3.88
CA PHE A 113 6.28 -8.43 3.52
C PHE A 113 5.97 -7.04 2.94
N TRP A 114 5.08 -6.95 1.95
CA TRP A 114 4.80 -5.70 1.24
C TRP A 114 4.00 -4.70 2.08
N GLY A 115 3.06 -5.15 2.91
CA GLY A 115 2.41 -4.27 3.88
C GLY A 115 3.41 -3.70 4.90
N ASN A 116 4.35 -4.52 5.36
CA ASN A 116 5.41 -4.08 6.26
C ASN A 116 6.38 -3.11 5.59
N GLU A 117 6.81 -3.40 4.35
CA GLU A 117 7.71 -2.54 3.57
C GLU A 117 7.05 -1.18 3.28
N ALA A 118 5.74 -1.14 3.01
CA ALA A 118 5.00 0.12 2.85
C ALA A 118 4.99 0.95 4.14
N GLN A 119 4.69 0.34 5.30
CA GLN A 119 4.71 1.06 6.58
C GLN A 119 6.10 1.58 6.95
N GLU A 120 7.15 0.78 6.73
CA GLU A 120 8.54 1.18 6.99
C GLU A 120 9.01 2.24 5.99
N TYR A 121 8.52 2.22 4.75
CA TYR A 121 8.76 3.29 3.78
C TYR A 121 8.26 4.64 4.32
N LEU A 122 7.02 4.70 4.80
CA LEU A 122 6.46 5.91 5.42
C LEU A 122 7.32 6.40 6.61
N GLN A 123 7.81 5.47 7.44
CA GLN A 123 8.67 5.81 8.57
C GLN A 123 10.04 6.34 8.11
N SER A 124 10.61 5.78 7.05
CA SER A 124 11.87 6.24 6.46
C SER A 124 11.80 7.68 5.93
N LEU A 125 10.60 8.13 5.56
CA LEU A 125 10.32 9.51 5.16
C LEU A 125 10.20 10.45 6.37
N GLY A 126 10.12 9.94 7.59
CA GLY A 126 10.02 10.70 8.84
C GLY A 126 8.62 10.73 9.45
N PHE A 127 7.61 10.08 8.87
CA PHE A 127 6.27 10.01 9.48
C PHE A 127 6.32 9.15 10.76
N GLY A 128 5.85 9.72 11.87
CA GLY A 128 5.95 9.12 13.20
C GLY A 128 7.23 9.46 13.97
N SER A 129 8.12 10.27 13.40
CA SER A 129 9.29 10.83 14.08
C SER A 129 9.39 12.34 13.89
N GLU A 130 9.67 12.79 12.67
CA GLU A 130 9.77 14.20 12.29
C GLU A 130 8.42 14.80 11.86
N LEU A 131 7.58 13.97 11.23
CA LEU A 131 6.26 14.32 10.70
C LEU A 131 5.17 13.57 11.47
N ARG A 132 3.92 14.05 11.38
CA ARG A 132 2.75 13.38 11.99
C ARG A 132 2.69 11.91 11.53
N PRO A 133 2.46 10.93 12.42
CA PRO A 133 2.35 9.53 12.00
C PRO A 133 1.21 9.31 10.99
N VAL A 134 1.43 8.40 10.05
CA VAL A 134 0.49 8.01 8.97
C VAL A 134 0.29 6.50 9.04
N ASN A 135 -0.97 6.06 9.05
CA ASN A 135 -1.41 4.66 9.14
C ASN A 135 -0.79 3.83 10.29
N ALA A 136 -0.12 4.44 11.27
CA ALA A 136 0.81 3.82 12.21
C ALA A 136 0.14 2.89 13.25
N GLU A 137 -0.59 1.90 12.74
CA GLU A 137 -1.37 0.87 13.38
C GLU A 137 -1.25 -0.43 12.57
N SER A 138 -1.77 -1.52 13.11
CA SER A 138 -1.70 -2.81 12.44
C SER A 138 -2.85 -2.97 11.48
N GLN A 139 -2.54 -3.35 10.23
CA GLN A 139 -3.53 -3.63 9.20
C GLN A 139 -3.81 -5.14 9.11
N ASP A 140 -5.09 -5.52 9.12
CA ASP A 140 -5.50 -6.90 8.87
C ASP A 140 -5.57 -7.14 7.35
N ILE A 141 -4.66 -7.95 6.82
CA ILE A 141 -4.63 -8.31 5.39
C ILE A 141 -5.20 -9.71 5.21
N ARG A 142 -6.23 -9.81 4.38
CA ARG A 142 -6.93 -11.05 4.06
C ARG A 142 -6.58 -11.50 2.65
N THR A 143 -5.99 -12.67 2.54
CA THR A 143 -5.65 -13.31 1.26
C THR A 143 -6.57 -14.50 0.98
N ASN A 144 -6.49 -15.03 -0.23
CA ASN A 144 -7.18 -16.26 -0.63
C ASN A 144 -8.71 -16.18 -0.63
N GLN A 145 -9.30 -15.14 -1.24
CA GLN A 145 -10.75 -15.08 -1.38
C GLN A 145 -11.24 -16.00 -2.52
N TRP A 146 -12.33 -16.72 -2.29
CA TRP A 146 -12.86 -17.66 -3.29
C TRP A 146 -13.36 -16.94 -4.56
N GLY A 147 -12.52 -16.98 -5.62
CA GLY A 147 -12.92 -16.80 -7.02
C GLY A 147 -13.41 -15.42 -7.45
N GLN A 148 -13.10 -14.35 -6.72
CA GLN A 148 -13.32 -12.98 -7.18
C GLN A 148 -11.99 -12.27 -7.43
N ASP A 149 -11.86 -11.73 -8.64
CA ASP A 149 -10.82 -10.83 -9.10
C ASP A 149 -11.14 -9.40 -8.67
N ASN A 150 -10.96 -9.10 -7.38
CA ASN A 150 -11.16 -7.76 -6.84
C ASN A 150 -10.50 -7.62 -5.46
N SER A 151 -9.42 -6.85 -5.40
CA SER A 151 -8.84 -6.37 -4.15
C SER A 151 -9.51 -5.07 -3.69
N TYR A 152 -9.63 -4.86 -2.39
CA TYR A 152 -10.16 -3.61 -1.82
C TYR A 152 -9.77 -3.43 -0.35
N SER A 153 -9.51 -2.18 0.04
CA SER A 153 -9.55 -1.76 1.44
C SER A 153 -10.99 -1.44 1.88
N TRP A 154 -11.35 -1.88 3.10
CA TRP A 154 -12.63 -1.59 3.71
C TRP A 154 -12.46 -0.81 5.02
N ASP A 155 -12.52 0.52 4.89
CA ASP A 155 -12.45 1.54 5.96
C ASP A 155 -13.19 1.16 7.26
N LYS A 156 -14.46 0.77 7.16
CA LYS A 156 -15.33 0.50 8.32
C LYS A 156 -14.86 -0.69 9.15
N HIS A 157 -14.04 -1.57 8.58
CA HIS A 157 -13.56 -2.78 9.23
C HIS A 157 -12.04 -2.84 9.38
N ASP A 158 -11.29 -1.88 8.82
CA ASP A 158 -9.82 -1.84 8.82
C ASP A 158 -9.21 -3.12 8.24
N ILE A 159 -9.70 -3.52 7.07
CA ILE A 159 -9.30 -4.75 6.39
C ILE A 159 -8.90 -4.45 4.95
N ILE A 160 -7.73 -4.91 4.55
CA ILE A 160 -7.32 -5.05 3.15
C ILE A 160 -7.65 -6.45 2.69
N ARG A 161 -8.37 -6.58 1.57
CA ARG A 161 -8.70 -7.87 0.94
C ARG A 161 -8.02 -8.00 -0.39
N MET A 162 -7.46 -9.17 -0.63
CA MET A 162 -6.80 -9.53 -1.89
C MET A 162 -7.66 -10.52 -2.68
N GLY A 163 -7.83 -10.26 -3.98
CA GLY A 163 -8.53 -11.10 -4.94
C GLY A 163 -7.77 -12.36 -5.36
N LYS A 164 -8.44 -13.20 -6.17
CA LYS A 164 -7.90 -14.40 -6.85
C LYS A 164 -8.29 -14.41 -8.34
N GLY A 165 -8.00 -13.33 -9.04
CA GLY A 165 -8.25 -13.21 -10.48
C GLY A 165 -7.00 -13.45 -11.29
N GLY A 166 -7.06 -14.18 -12.41
CA GLY A 166 -5.89 -14.27 -13.31
C GLY A 166 -4.62 -14.79 -12.61
N VAL A 167 -3.69 -13.87 -12.31
CA VAL A 167 -2.60 -14.06 -11.34
C VAL A 167 -3.14 -13.65 -9.98
N ASP A 168 -3.08 -14.52 -8.96
CA ASP A 168 -3.59 -14.14 -7.64
C ASP A 168 -3.01 -12.79 -7.17
N ASP A 169 -3.87 -11.81 -6.85
CA ASP A 169 -3.50 -10.40 -6.64
C ASP A 169 -2.40 -10.22 -5.57
N ALA A 170 -2.38 -11.11 -4.57
CA ALA A 170 -1.37 -11.15 -3.51
C ALA A 170 0.00 -11.69 -3.97
N GLU A 171 0.17 -12.07 -5.23
CA GLU A 171 1.47 -12.33 -5.86
C GLU A 171 2.11 -11.07 -6.45
N ASP A 172 1.38 -9.96 -6.60
CA ASP A 172 1.96 -8.68 -7.05
C ASP A 172 2.05 -7.70 -5.88
N GLY A 173 3.29 -7.39 -5.49
CA GLY A 173 3.57 -6.46 -4.39
C GLY A 173 2.95 -5.08 -4.62
N GLU A 174 2.82 -4.65 -5.87
CA GLU A 174 2.23 -3.35 -6.19
C GLU A 174 0.72 -3.32 -5.94
N VAL A 175 0.00 -4.44 -6.11
CA VAL A 175 -1.44 -4.51 -5.76
C VAL A 175 -1.62 -4.45 -4.25
N ILE A 176 -0.81 -5.19 -3.47
CA ILE A 176 -0.84 -5.14 -2.01
C ILE A 176 -0.59 -3.71 -1.49
N VAL A 177 0.41 -3.02 -2.04
CA VAL A 177 0.74 -1.66 -1.62
C VAL A 177 -0.29 -0.63 -2.11
N HIS A 178 -0.92 -0.85 -3.27
CA HIS A 178 -2.04 -0.02 -3.73
C HIS A 178 -3.16 0.00 -2.69
N GLU A 179 -3.59 -1.18 -2.23
CA GLU A 179 -4.63 -1.29 -1.20
C GLU A 179 -4.21 -0.72 0.15
N TYR A 180 -2.93 -0.91 0.51
CA TYR A 180 -2.35 -0.24 1.69
C TYR A 180 -2.40 1.29 1.55
N GLY A 181 -2.29 1.83 0.33
CA GLY A 181 -2.48 3.25 0.02
C GLY A 181 -3.87 3.76 0.38
N HIS A 182 -4.91 2.95 0.23
CA HIS A 182 -6.25 3.31 0.69
C HIS A 182 -6.33 3.38 2.23
N ALA A 183 -5.71 2.44 2.95
CA ALA A 183 -5.62 2.50 4.42
C ALA A 183 -4.87 3.77 4.89
N VAL A 184 -3.79 4.14 4.19
CA VAL A 184 -3.08 5.41 4.42
C VAL A 184 -4.00 6.61 4.25
N HIS A 185 -4.77 6.67 3.17
CA HIS A 185 -5.75 7.76 2.95
C HIS A 185 -6.79 7.83 4.07
N ASP A 186 -7.39 6.71 4.45
CA ASP A 186 -8.44 6.68 5.48
C ASP A 186 -7.88 7.09 6.86
N ALA A 187 -6.68 6.65 7.21
CA ALA A 187 -6.00 7.05 8.44
C ALA A 187 -5.71 8.57 8.50
N GLN A 188 -5.59 9.24 7.36
CA GLN A 188 -5.37 10.68 7.29
C GLN A 188 -6.69 11.46 7.19
N VAL A 189 -7.66 10.93 6.44
CA VAL A 189 -8.97 11.54 6.17
C VAL A 189 -10.05 10.46 6.20
N ALA A 190 -10.65 10.29 7.38
CA ALA A 190 -11.71 9.29 7.57
C ALA A 190 -12.85 9.46 6.55
N GLY A 191 -13.17 8.38 5.83
CA GLY A 191 -14.21 8.35 4.81
C GLY A 191 -13.83 9.08 3.51
N PHE A 192 -12.54 9.16 3.18
CA PHE A 192 -12.08 9.74 1.91
C PHE A 192 -12.70 9.05 0.69
N GLY A 193 -12.94 9.81 -0.38
CA GLY A 193 -13.45 9.27 -1.65
C GLY A 193 -14.95 9.41 -1.85
N THR A 194 -15.63 10.32 -1.14
CA THR A 194 -17.10 10.49 -1.26
C THR A 194 -17.54 11.19 -2.56
N SER A 195 -16.60 11.70 -3.36
CA SER A 195 -16.83 12.28 -4.68
C SER A 195 -16.02 11.53 -5.74
N HIS A 196 -16.40 11.64 -7.02
CA HIS A 196 -15.66 11.00 -8.11
C HIS A 196 -14.20 11.46 -8.17
N GLU A 197 -13.95 12.75 -7.97
CA GLU A 197 -12.59 13.29 -7.93
C GLU A 197 -11.81 12.80 -6.71
N ALA A 198 -12.44 12.78 -5.52
CA ALA A 198 -11.78 12.24 -4.33
C ALA A 198 -11.46 10.75 -4.50
N GLY A 199 -12.38 9.95 -5.04
CA GLY A 199 -12.13 8.55 -5.40
C GLY A 199 -10.97 8.42 -6.38
N SER A 200 -10.95 9.24 -7.43
CA SER A 200 -9.86 9.26 -8.41
C SER A 200 -8.50 9.65 -7.81
N ILE A 201 -8.47 10.57 -6.84
CA ILE A 201 -7.26 10.91 -6.08
C ILE A 201 -6.81 9.73 -5.22
N GLY A 202 -7.75 8.99 -4.62
CA GLY A 202 -7.48 7.77 -3.85
C GLY A 202 -6.81 6.69 -4.68
N GLU A 203 -7.44 6.33 -5.81
CA GLU A 203 -6.89 5.35 -6.76
C GLU A 203 -5.50 5.74 -7.27
N ALA A 204 -5.34 7.01 -7.61
CA ALA A 204 -4.08 7.55 -8.10
C ALA A 204 -2.96 7.52 -7.06
N PHE A 205 -3.31 7.72 -5.78
CA PHE A 205 -2.35 7.64 -4.69
C PHE A 205 -1.94 6.19 -4.42
N GLY A 206 -2.88 5.24 -4.45
CA GLY A 206 -2.57 3.80 -4.36
C GLY A 206 -1.56 3.38 -5.42
N ASP A 207 -1.81 3.72 -6.69
CA ASP A 207 -0.89 3.44 -7.81
C ASP A 207 0.49 4.10 -7.61
N TYR A 208 0.50 5.37 -7.17
CA TYR A 208 1.75 6.10 -6.94
C TYR A 208 2.57 5.51 -5.80
N LEU A 209 1.92 5.16 -4.69
CA LEU A 209 2.57 4.58 -3.51
C LEU A 209 3.12 3.20 -3.85
N ALA A 210 2.37 2.37 -4.57
CA ALA A 210 2.78 1.06 -5.03
C ALA A 210 4.12 1.10 -5.79
N VAL A 211 4.17 1.89 -6.86
CA VAL A 211 5.39 2.08 -7.65
C VAL A 211 6.53 2.63 -6.79
N THR A 212 6.24 3.61 -5.94
CA THR A 212 7.28 4.29 -5.16
C THR A 212 7.90 3.38 -4.10
N VAL A 213 7.10 2.58 -3.40
CA VAL A 213 7.57 1.57 -2.43
C VAL A 213 8.31 0.45 -3.16
N GLY A 214 7.79 -0.03 -4.30
CA GLY A 214 8.45 -1.03 -5.13
C GLY A 214 9.86 -0.61 -5.56
N LEU A 215 10.01 0.62 -6.06
CA LEU A 215 11.31 1.17 -6.46
C LEU A 215 12.25 1.37 -5.26
N ALA A 216 11.73 1.78 -4.11
CA ALA A 216 12.53 1.91 -2.89
C ALA A 216 13.03 0.55 -2.40
N ALA A 217 12.17 -0.47 -2.40
CA ALA A 217 12.54 -1.85 -2.08
C ALA A 217 13.59 -2.36 -3.06
N ALA A 218 13.38 -2.21 -4.37
CA ALA A 218 14.36 -2.60 -5.39
C ALA A 218 15.73 -1.96 -5.14
N GLN A 219 15.78 -0.67 -4.78
CA GLN A 219 17.02 -0.01 -4.42
C GLN A 219 17.66 -0.59 -3.14
N ASN A 220 16.87 -0.79 -2.09
CA ASN A 220 17.33 -1.29 -0.79
C ASN A 220 17.89 -2.72 -0.87
N TYR A 221 17.20 -3.59 -1.62
CA TYR A 221 17.60 -4.98 -1.81
C TYR A 221 18.52 -5.19 -3.04
N LYS A 222 18.87 -4.11 -3.76
CA LYS A 222 19.69 -4.14 -4.98
C LYS A 222 19.11 -5.07 -6.04
N TRP A 223 17.78 -5.04 -6.17
CA TRP A 223 17.02 -5.85 -7.11
C TRP A 223 16.91 -5.14 -8.47
N PRO A 224 16.93 -5.88 -9.59
CA PRO A 224 16.76 -5.27 -10.91
C PRO A 224 15.35 -4.71 -11.12
N VAL A 225 15.28 -3.64 -11.90
CA VAL A 225 14.05 -3.06 -12.46
C VAL A 225 14.28 -2.95 -13.97
N ASN A 226 13.74 -3.90 -14.71
CA ASN A 226 14.00 -4.11 -16.13
C ASN A 226 12.76 -3.89 -17.01
N ALA A 227 11.58 -3.67 -16.43
CA ALA A 227 10.41 -3.15 -17.12
C ALA A 227 10.22 -1.64 -16.86
N PRO A 228 9.31 -0.94 -17.56
CA PRO A 228 9.06 0.47 -17.35
C PRO A 228 8.58 0.76 -15.91
N ALA A 229 9.38 1.50 -15.13
CA ALA A 229 9.11 1.80 -13.73
C ALA A 229 7.76 2.50 -13.42
N ALA A 230 7.09 3.07 -14.43
CA ALA A 230 5.79 3.73 -14.25
C ALA A 230 4.58 2.81 -14.51
N CYS A 231 4.84 1.55 -14.83
CA CYS A 231 3.86 0.48 -14.98
C CYS A 231 3.43 0.05 -13.57
N VAL A 232 2.13 -0.19 -13.39
CA VAL A 232 1.55 -0.62 -12.12
C VAL A 232 1.03 -2.03 -12.31
N ALA A 233 1.36 -2.90 -11.37
CA ALA A 233 0.91 -4.28 -11.25
C ALA A 233 1.21 -5.10 -12.52
N ASP A 234 2.45 -5.01 -13.01
CA ASP A 234 2.87 -5.60 -14.28
C ASP A 234 2.65 -7.12 -14.33
N TRP A 235 2.82 -7.81 -13.19
CA TRP A 235 2.64 -9.25 -13.11
C TRP A 235 1.18 -9.62 -13.11
N ASP A 236 0.36 -8.95 -12.30
CA ASP A 236 -1.09 -9.13 -12.31
C ASP A 236 -1.68 -8.86 -13.71
N ALA A 237 -1.22 -7.79 -14.37
CA ALA A 237 -1.69 -7.34 -15.66
C ALA A 237 -1.51 -8.34 -16.82
N VAL A 238 -0.63 -9.35 -16.71
CA VAL A 238 -0.42 -10.35 -17.77
C VAL A 238 -1.69 -11.14 -18.07
N SER A 239 -2.61 -11.24 -17.11
CA SER A 239 -3.88 -11.94 -17.25
C SER A 239 -4.97 -11.12 -17.94
N TYR A 240 -4.81 -9.79 -18.00
CA TYR A 240 -5.87 -8.87 -18.43
C TYR A 240 -5.54 -8.05 -19.66
N THR A 241 -4.25 -7.91 -19.97
CA THR A 241 -3.78 -7.04 -21.05
C THR A 241 -3.31 -7.84 -22.24
N SER A 242 -3.64 -7.36 -23.45
CA SER A 242 -3.26 -8.00 -24.72
C SER A 242 -2.12 -7.28 -25.44
N THR A 243 -1.59 -6.22 -24.85
CA THR A 243 -0.55 -5.36 -25.42
C THR A 243 0.58 -5.15 -24.42
N GLU A 244 1.81 -5.21 -24.91
CA GLU A 244 3.00 -4.91 -24.12
C GLU A 244 3.31 -3.39 -24.11
N PRO A 245 3.86 -2.86 -23.00
CA PRO A 245 4.10 -3.55 -21.73
C PRO A 245 2.78 -3.88 -21.01
N HIS A 246 2.73 -5.03 -20.35
CA HIS A 246 1.62 -5.43 -19.48
C HIS A 246 1.60 -4.51 -18.27
N CYS A 247 0.69 -3.55 -18.28
CA CYS A 247 0.45 -2.62 -17.17
C CYS A 247 -1.03 -2.61 -16.87
N LEU A 248 -1.43 -2.81 -15.61
CA LEU A 248 -2.84 -2.63 -15.23
C LEU A 248 -3.21 -1.17 -15.45
N ARG A 249 -2.32 -0.27 -15.02
CA ARG A 249 -2.34 1.17 -15.29
C ARG A 249 -0.92 1.69 -15.44
N ARG A 250 -0.81 2.93 -15.92
CA ARG A 250 0.45 3.66 -16.00
C ARG A 250 0.32 5.01 -15.32
N ILE A 251 1.25 5.32 -14.42
CA ILE A 251 1.32 6.62 -13.74
C ILE A 251 2.04 7.69 -14.56
N ASP A 252 2.46 7.39 -15.79
CA ASP A 252 3.15 8.33 -16.67
C ASP A 252 2.37 8.71 -17.94
N THR A 253 1.06 8.48 -18.00
CA THR A 253 0.27 8.87 -19.19
C THR A 253 0.11 10.39 -19.34
N ASP A 254 -0.15 10.86 -20.56
CA ASP A 254 -0.35 12.28 -20.84
C ASP A 254 -1.78 12.80 -20.61
N ARG A 255 -2.61 12.03 -19.89
CA ARG A 255 -3.99 12.43 -19.58
C ARG A 255 -4.03 13.76 -18.85
N LYS A 256 -5.02 14.57 -19.20
CA LYS A 256 -5.31 15.87 -18.60
C LYS A 256 -6.70 15.87 -17.99
N TYR A 257 -6.98 16.86 -17.14
CA TYR A 257 -8.29 17.10 -16.55
C TYR A 257 -9.40 17.20 -17.62
N SER A 258 -9.08 17.73 -18.81
CA SER A 258 -10.01 17.77 -19.96
C SER A 258 -10.43 16.40 -20.50
N ASP A 259 -9.69 15.34 -20.16
CA ASP A 259 -9.94 13.97 -20.62
C ASP A 259 -10.76 13.14 -19.63
N MET A 260 -11.18 13.74 -18.50
CA MET A 260 -11.99 13.09 -17.47
C MET A 260 -13.26 12.50 -18.07
N THR A 261 -13.56 11.24 -17.74
CA THR A 261 -14.80 10.60 -18.17
C THR A 261 -15.91 10.72 -17.15
N ASN A 262 -15.58 10.92 -15.87
CA ASN A 262 -16.53 10.88 -14.75
C ASN A 262 -17.26 9.53 -14.63
N THR A 263 -16.63 8.45 -15.09
CA THR A 263 -17.22 7.10 -15.09
C THR A 263 -16.29 6.03 -14.52
N SER A 264 -14.98 6.31 -14.40
CA SER A 264 -14.02 5.39 -13.80
C SER A 264 -12.99 6.17 -13.01
N VAL A 265 -13.00 5.96 -11.69
CA VAL A 265 -12.04 6.61 -10.77
C VAL A 265 -10.61 6.18 -11.06
N HIS A 266 -10.35 4.91 -11.41
CA HIS A 266 -9.02 4.45 -11.79
C HIS A 266 -8.51 5.14 -13.06
N ARG A 267 -9.36 5.28 -14.09
CA ARG A 267 -8.98 5.93 -15.36
C ARG A 267 -8.74 7.42 -15.19
N ASP A 268 -9.61 8.11 -14.46
CA ASP A 268 -9.48 9.55 -14.23
C ASP A 268 -8.36 9.85 -13.22
N GLY A 269 -8.09 8.92 -12.30
CA GLY A 269 -6.96 8.96 -11.38
C GLY A 269 -5.59 9.01 -12.06
N MET A 270 -5.45 8.45 -13.26
CA MET A 270 -4.20 8.53 -14.06
C MET A 270 -3.77 9.98 -14.38
N ILE A 271 -4.70 10.95 -14.32
CA ILE A 271 -4.38 12.38 -14.44
C ILE A 271 -3.61 12.84 -13.18
N TRP A 272 -4.09 12.44 -12.00
CA TRP A 272 -3.48 12.80 -10.71
C TRP A 272 -2.16 12.07 -10.49
N SER A 273 -2.09 10.75 -10.72
CA SER A 273 -0.87 9.97 -10.51
C SER A 273 0.27 10.43 -11.42
N ARG A 274 -0.04 10.91 -12.63
CA ARG A 274 0.96 11.58 -13.48
C ARG A 274 1.54 12.84 -12.88
N ALA A 275 0.72 13.70 -12.28
CA ALA A 275 1.24 14.88 -11.61
C ALA A 275 2.16 14.47 -10.45
N LEU A 276 1.78 13.47 -9.64
CA LEU A 276 2.61 12.95 -8.55
C LEU A 276 3.94 12.42 -9.08
N TRP A 277 3.92 11.67 -10.18
CA TRP A 277 5.13 11.16 -10.83
C TRP A 277 6.05 12.27 -11.37
N ASP A 278 5.48 13.29 -12.02
CA ASP A 278 6.22 14.46 -12.50
C ASP A 278 6.87 15.22 -11.31
N ILE A 279 6.17 15.37 -10.18
CA ILE A 279 6.71 15.96 -8.94
C ILE A 279 7.90 15.15 -8.42
N ARG A 280 7.74 13.83 -8.35
CA ARG A 280 8.79 12.91 -7.87
C ARG A 280 10.04 12.97 -8.71
N ASN A 281 9.89 13.00 -10.04
CA ASN A 281 11.02 13.09 -10.96
C ASN A 281 11.75 14.43 -10.86
N ALA A 282 11.04 15.52 -10.57
CA ALA A 282 11.63 16.85 -10.47
C ALA A 282 12.28 17.15 -9.11
N LEU A 283 11.70 16.68 -8.00
CA LEU A 283 12.18 16.95 -6.64
C LEU A 283 13.01 15.82 -6.02
N GLY A 284 12.95 14.63 -6.62
CA GLY A 284 13.48 13.40 -6.05
C GLY A 284 12.52 12.75 -5.04
N ALA A 285 12.63 11.43 -4.89
CA ALA A 285 11.72 10.58 -4.12
C ALA A 285 11.42 11.14 -2.71
N LYS A 286 12.45 11.28 -1.86
CA LYS A 286 12.27 11.66 -0.47
C LYS A 286 11.54 13.00 -0.28
N VAL A 287 11.86 14.01 -1.09
CA VAL A 287 11.24 15.34 -0.97
C VAL A 287 9.80 15.28 -1.46
N ALA A 288 9.58 14.71 -2.64
CA ALA A 288 8.25 14.59 -3.22
C ALA A 288 7.30 13.78 -2.33
N ASP A 289 7.71 12.61 -1.85
CA ASP A 289 6.83 11.73 -1.08
C ASP A 289 6.46 12.34 0.27
N ARG A 290 7.40 13.03 0.92
CA ARG A 290 7.11 13.82 2.13
C ARG A 290 6.07 14.89 1.86
N ILE A 291 6.15 15.61 0.73
CA ILE A 291 5.15 16.63 0.36
C ILE A 291 3.80 15.98 0.09
N ILE A 292 3.77 14.98 -0.79
CA ILE A 292 2.54 14.35 -1.31
C ILE A 292 1.75 13.71 -0.17
N ILE A 293 2.40 12.90 0.66
CA ILE A 293 1.74 12.20 1.76
C ILE A 293 1.34 13.20 2.86
N ASN A 294 2.18 14.19 3.18
CA ASN A 294 1.85 15.15 4.24
C ASN A 294 0.70 16.09 3.82
N ALA A 295 0.56 16.40 2.52
CA ALA A 295 -0.51 17.24 2.00
C ALA A 295 -1.90 16.65 2.23
N GLN A 296 -2.02 15.32 2.24
CA GLN A 296 -3.30 14.62 2.39
C GLN A 296 -3.97 14.90 3.75
N PHE A 297 -3.21 15.21 4.80
CA PHE A 297 -3.79 15.65 6.07
C PHE A 297 -4.62 16.94 5.97
N GLY A 298 -4.45 17.71 4.90
CA GLY A 298 -5.23 18.91 4.60
C GLY A 298 -6.41 18.66 3.65
N PHE A 299 -6.69 17.40 3.29
CA PHE A 299 -7.83 17.06 2.43
C PHE A 299 -9.10 16.85 3.26
N ALA A 300 -10.24 16.88 2.57
CA ALA A 300 -11.58 16.52 3.05
C ALA A 300 -12.11 15.28 2.29
N PRO A 301 -13.15 14.58 2.81
CA PRO A 301 -13.71 13.38 2.19
C PRO A 301 -14.06 13.50 0.70
N ASP A 302 -14.50 14.67 0.27
CA ASP A 302 -14.98 14.98 -1.09
C ASP A 302 -14.01 15.85 -1.91
N THR A 303 -12.76 15.98 -1.46
CA THR A 303 -11.72 16.84 -2.07
C THR A 303 -11.68 16.76 -3.60
N THR A 304 -11.71 17.93 -4.24
CA THR A 304 -11.53 18.08 -5.68
C THR A 304 -10.04 18.10 -6.06
N PHE A 305 -9.71 17.81 -7.32
CA PHE A 305 -8.36 17.91 -7.89
C PHE A 305 -7.77 19.31 -7.67
N SER A 306 -8.56 20.36 -7.88
CA SER A 306 -8.11 21.74 -7.65
C SER A 306 -7.76 21.99 -6.18
N ALA A 307 -8.60 21.54 -5.24
CA ALA A 307 -8.35 21.69 -3.82
C ALA A 307 -7.12 20.89 -3.38
N ALA A 308 -7.02 19.62 -3.80
CA ALA A 308 -5.86 18.78 -3.51
C ALA A 308 -4.55 19.40 -4.07
N ALA A 309 -4.58 19.91 -5.30
CA ALA A 309 -3.41 20.52 -5.93
C ALA A 309 -2.94 21.76 -5.16
N LEU A 310 -3.87 22.66 -4.82
CA LEU A 310 -3.56 23.86 -4.04
C LEU A 310 -3.03 23.53 -2.64
N THR A 311 -3.62 22.54 -1.96
CA THR A 311 -3.12 22.07 -0.66
C THR A 311 -1.73 21.45 -0.76
N THR A 312 -1.46 20.69 -1.83
CA THR A 312 -0.14 20.08 -2.06
C THR A 312 0.92 21.14 -2.38
N ILE A 313 0.58 22.18 -3.15
CA ILE A 313 1.46 23.32 -3.43
C ILE A 313 1.77 24.10 -2.14
N ALA A 314 0.76 24.38 -1.32
CA ALA A 314 0.94 25.06 -0.04
C ALA A 314 1.80 24.22 0.93
N THR A 315 1.62 22.90 0.93
CA THR A 315 2.43 21.98 1.73
C THR A 315 3.90 21.99 1.26
N ALA A 316 4.14 22.00 -0.05
CA ALA A 316 5.48 22.12 -0.61
C ALA A 316 6.16 23.43 -0.22
N ASP A 317 5.44 24.55 -0.26
CA ASP A 317 5.94 25.86 0.16
C ASP A 317 6.33 25.87 1.63
N LEU A 318 5.46 25.33 2.49
CA LEU A 318 5.71 25.25 3.93
C LEU A 318 6.92 24.38 4.28
N MET A 319 7.07 23.23 3.61
CA MET A 319 8.11 22.25 3.97
C MET A 319 9.46 22.53 3.32
N TYR A 320 9.49 23.05 2.09
CA TYR A 320 10.70 23.16 1.28
C TYR A 320 10.82 24.49 0.51
N GLY A 321 9.90 25.44 0.72
CA GLY A 321 9.94 26.78 0.16
C GLY A 321 9.41 26.91 -1.26
N SER A 322 9.42 28.14 -1.76
CA SER A 322 8.73 28.54 -2.99
C SER A 322 9.23 27.84 -4.26
N GLY A 323 10.48 27.36 -4.28
CA GLY A 323 11.02 26.59 -5.42
C GLY A 323 10.37 25.21 -5.55
N ALA A 324 10.18 24.50 -4.44
CA ALA A 324 9.45 23.24 -4.42
C ALA A 324 7.98 23.46 -4.78
N ALA A 325 7.36 24.50 -4.21
CA ALA A 325 5.98 24.88 -4.53
C ALA A 325 5.77 25.19 -6.02
N ALA A 326 6.70 25.90 -6.65
CA ALA A 326 6.65 26.18 -8.09
C ALA A 326 6.76 24.90 -8.93
N THR A 327 7.61 23.96 -8.51
CA THR A 327 7.75 22.66 -9.18
C THR A 327 6.46 21.84 -9.08
N VAL A 328 5.86 21.77 -7.89
CA VAL A 328 4.57 21.09 -7.66
C VAL A 328 3.44 21.74 -8.47
N ARG A 329 3.37 23.08 -8.49
CA ARG A 329 2.40 23.83 -9.29
C ARG A 329 2.54 23.50 -10.78
N ALA A 330 3.77 23.46 -11.29
CA ALA A 330 4.03 23.17 -12.69
C ALA A 330 3.54 21.76 -13.10
N ALA A 331 3.73 20.76 -12.24
CA ALA A 331 3.26 19.40 -12.50
C ALA A 331 1.72 19.31 -12.61
N PHE A 332 0.99 19.92 -11.67
CA PHE A 332 -0.47 19.97 -11.71
C PHE A 332 -1.00 20.82 -12.88
N ALA A 333 -0.37 21.96 -13.17
CA ALA A 333 -0.70 22.79 -14.32
C ALA A 333 -0.49 22.05 -15.66
N ALA A 334 0.55 21.21 -15.76
CA ALA A 334 0.80 20.37 -16.94
C ALA A 334 -0.33 19.36 -17.20
N ARG A 335 -1.06 18.95 -16.15
CA ARG A 335 -2.26 18.11 -16.24
C ARG A 335 -3.54 18.91 -16.48
N GLY A 336 -3.46 20.23 -16.58
CA GLY A 336 -4.63 21.09 -16.80
C GLY A 336 -5.60 21.12 -15.61
N ILE A 337 -5.13 20.83 -14.39
CA ILE A 337 -5.97 20.93 -13.19
C ILE A 337 -6.44 22.38 -13.02
N PRO A 338 -7.75 22.65 -12.87
CA PRO A 338 -8.25 24.01 -12.76
C PRO A 338 -7.68 24.75 -11.55
N SER A 339 -7.51 26.07 -11.68
CA SER A 339 -7.14 26.97 -10.59
C SER A 339 -5.75 26.74 -9.96
N VAL A 340 -4.84 26.11 -10.70
CA VAL A 340 -3.42 25.88 -10.34
C VAL A 340 -2.49 26.86 -11.04
#